data_AF-A0A381T4A3-F1
#
_entry.id   AF-A0A381T4A3-F1
#
_cell.length_a   1.000
_cell.length_b   1.000
_cell.length_c   1.000
_cell.angle_alpha   90.00
_cell.angle_beta   90.00
_cell.angle_gamma   90.00
#
_symmetry.space_group_name_H-M   'P 1'
#
loop_
_entity.id
_entity.type
_entity.pdbx_description
1 polymer ?
#
loop_
_entity_poly.entity_id
_entity_poly.type
_entity_poly.pdbx_seq_one_letter_code
_entity_poly.pdbx_strand_id
1 'polypeptide(L)' 'MEQMILGWASTQTWWHIVSTIVVIANGVTMTLKDRYVEDIPIIGKIWPILNWLSLNIANNKNDEATNKK' A
#
# COMPACT_ATOMS: atom_id res chain seq x y z
N MET A 1 -7.89 -23.97 -9.93
CA MET A 1 -6.91 -23.03 -10.52
C MET A 1 -6.26 -22.18 -9.44
N GLU A 2 -7.05 -21.55 -8.57
CA GLU A 2 -6.58 -20.75 -7.43
C GLU A 2 -5.59 -21.47 -6.50
N GLN A 3 -5.91 -22.70 -6.07
CA GLN A 3 -5.01 -23.57 -5.29
C GLN A 3 -3.66 -23.85 -5.97
N MET A 4 -3.64 -23.92 -7.30
CA MET A 4 -2.42 -24.16 -8.07
C MET A 4 -1.54 -22.91 -8.12
N ILE A 5 -2.15 -21.73 -8.25
CA ILE A 5 -1.46 -20.43 -8.27
C ILE A 5 -0.92 -20.08 -6.89
N LEU A 6 -1.71 -20.28 -5.84
CA LEU A 6 -1.28 -20.07 -4.45
C LEU A 6 -0.20 -21.07 -4.04
N GLY A 7 -0.33 -22.33 -4.47
CA GLY A 7 0.70 -23.35 -4.30
C GLY A 7 2.01 -22.95 -4.97
N TRP A 8 1.99 -22.55 -6.24
CA TRP A 8 3.16 -22.04 -6.95
C TRP A 8 3.76 -20.81 -6.26
N ALA A 9 2.95 -19.82 -5.89
CA ALA A 9 3.41 -18.62 -5.22
C ALA A 9 4.07 -18.91 -3.85
N SER A 10 3.56 -19.89 -3.10
CA SER A 10 4.11 -20.28 -1.80
C SER A 10 5.54 -20.85 -1.88
N THR A 11 5.93 -21.41 -3.03
CA THR A 11 7.29 -21.92 -3.28
C THR A 11 8.33 -20.83 -3.47
N GLN A 12 7.88 -19.60 -3.69
CA GLN A 12 8.75 -18.47 -4.01
C GLN A 12 9.02 -17.63 -2.76
N THR A 13 10.25 -17.66 -2.26
CA THR A 13 10.62 -16.92 -1.03
C THR A 13 10.33 -15.41 -1.14
N TRP A 14 10.44 -14.83 -2.34
CA TRP A 14 10.12 -13.41 -2.57
C TRP A 14 8.63 -13.09 -2.39
N TRP A 15 7.74 -14.05 -2.64
CA TRP A 15 6.29 -13.87 -2.50
C TRP A 15 5.88 -13.65 -1.04
N HIS A 16 6.51 -14.36 -0.10
CA HIS A 16 6.30 -14.18 1.34
C HIS A 16 6.70 -12.77 1.80
N ILE A 17 7.82 -12.26 1.28
CA ILE A 17 8.33 -10.93 1.60
C ILE A 17 7.36 -9.86 1.10
N VAL A 18 6.96 -9.94 -0.17
CA VAL A 18 6.07 -8.96 -0.81
C VAL A 18 4.70 -8.95 -0.15
N SER A 19 4.08 -10.12 0.07
CA SER A 19 2.77 -10.22 0.71
C SER A 19 2.77 -9.65 2.13
N THR A 20 3.83 -9.92 2.91
CA THR A 20 3.98 -9.34 4.26
C THR A 20 4.07 -7.82 4.22
N ILE A 21 4.87 -7.26 3.31
CA ILE A 21 5.01 -5.80 3.16
C ILE A 21 3.67 -5.16 2.78
N VAL A 22 2.91 -5.77 1.87
CA VAL A 22 1.59 -5.27 1.44
C VAL A 22 0.58 -5.28 2.59
N VAL A 23 0.57 -6.33 3.43
CA VAL A 23 -0.30 -6.42 4.60
C VAL A 23 0.06 -5.36 5.65
N ILE A 24 1.35 -5.18 5.92
CA ILE A 24 1.83 -4.13 6.84
C ILE A 24 1.45 -2.74 6.31
N ALA A 25 1.69 -2.48 5.02
CA ALA A 25 1.34 -1.22 4.39
C ALA A 25 -0.18 -0.95 4.51
N ASN A 26 -1.02 -1.94 4.28
CA ASN A 26 -2.48 -1.84 4.50
C ASN A 26 -2.85 -1.51 5.94
N GLY A 27 -2.25 -2.19 6.92
CA GLY A 27 -2.48 -1.88 8.33
C GLY A 27 -2.08 -0.45 8.68
N VAL A 28 -0.96 0.03 8.15
CA VAL A 28 -0.46 1.39 8.37
C VAL A 28 -1.36 2.43 7.70
N THR A 29 -1.78 2.24 6.45
CA THR A 29 -2.64 3.20 5.73
C THR A 29 -4.07 3.24 6.25
N MET A 30 -4.58 2.13 6.81
CA MET A 30 -5.88 2.12 7.50
C MET A 30 -5.86 2.81 8.87
N THR A 31 -4.74 2.76 9.58
CA THR A 31 -4.63 3.32 10.94
C THR A 31 -4.25 4.80 10.95
N LEU A 32 -3.52 5.28 9.95
CA LEU A 32 -3.06 6.66 9.86
C LEU A 32 -3.83 7.44 8.79
N LYS A 33 -4.45 8.55 9.20
CA LYS A 33 -5.13 9.46 8.28
C LYS A 33 -4.12 10.30 7.51
N ASP A 34 -4.28 10.40 6.19
CA ASP A 34 -3.36 11.13 5.29
C ASP A 34 -2.98 12.54 5.78
N ARG A 35 -3.95 13.27 6.35
CA ARG A 35 -3.75 14.65 6.86
C ARG A 35 -2.68 14.74 7.94
N TYR A 36 -2.55 13.73 8.79
CA TYR A 36 -1.56 13.72 9.87
C TYR A 36 -0.18 13.29 9.40
N VAL A 37 -0.12 12.55 8.28
CA VAL A 37 1.12 11.99 7.77
C VAL A 37 1.85 12.98 6.85
N GLU A 38 1.11 13.82 6.13
CA GLU A 38 1.68 14.85 5.27
C GLU A 38 2.46 15.93 6.02
N ASP A 39 2.09 16.20 7.27
CA ASP A 39 2.78 17.17 8.14
C ASP A 39 4.14 16.64 8.65
N ILE A 40 4.43 15.35 8.46
CA ILE A 40 5.67 14.73 8.93
C ILE A 40 6.70 14.67 7.79
N PRO A 41 7.85 15.36 7.88
CA PRO A 41 8.75 15.59 6.74
C PRO A 41 9.38 14.32 6.15
N ILE A 42 9.49 13.25 6.94
CA ILE A 42 10.03 11.95 6.49
C ILE A 42 8.89 11.03 6.05
N ILE A 43 7.83 10.92 6.86
CA ILE A 43 6.74 9.97 6.59
C ILE A 43 5.93 10.44 5.37
N GLY A 44 5.69 11.74 5.20
CA GLY A 44 5.03 12.29 4.02
C GLY A 44 5.72 11.96 2.69
N LYS A 45 7.05 11.76 2.67
CA LYS A 45 7.79 11.34 1.46
C LYS A 45 7.61 9.87 1.12
N ILE A 46 7.51 9.00 2.13
CA ILE A 46 7.30 7.54 1.94
C ILE A 46 5.82 7.17 1.84
N TRP A 47 4.92 8.08 2.21
CA TRP A 47 3.48 7.88 2.21
C TRP A 47 2.88 7.49 0.84
N PRO A 48 3.30 8.07 -0.30
CA PRO A 48 2.84 7.64 -1.62
C PRO A 48 3.21 6.19 -1.92
N ILE A 49 4.39 5.75 -1.47
CA ILE A 49 4.87 4.38 -1.64
C ILE A 49 4.04 3.42 -0.77
N LEU A 50 3.75 3.79 0.48
CA LEU A 50 2.91 2.99 1.37
C LEU A 50 1.47 2.87 0.84
N ASN A 51 0.89 3.97 0.34
CA ASN A 51 -0.43 3.94 -0.29
C ASN A 51 -0.45 3.06 -1.54
N TRP A 52 0.58 3.16 -2.39
CA TRP A 52 0.74 2.30 -3.56
C TRP A 52 0.88 0.81 -3.20
N LEU A 53 1.74 0.50 -2.22
CA LEU A 53 1.94 -0.87 -1.72
C LEU A 53 0.69 -1.45 -1.05
N SER A 54 -0.11 -0.61 -0.40
CA SER A 54 -1.39 -1.04 0.18
C SER A 54 -2.48 -1.30 -0.87
N LEU A 55 -2.19 -1.09 -2.17
CA LEU A 55 -3.17 -1.13 -3.26
C LEU A 55 -4.35 -0.16 -3.03
N ASN A 56 -4.13 0.90 -2.24
CA ASN A 56 -5.13 1.91 -1.91
C ASN A 56 -5.28 2.92 -3.07
N ILE A 57 -5.71 2.43 -4.22
CA ILE A 57 -5.92 3.21 -5.45
C ILE A 57 -7.12 4.16 -5.31
N ALA A 58 -8.06 3.87 -4.39
CA ALA A 58 -9.28 4.66 -4.18
C ALA A 58 -9.05 6.03 -3.55
N ASN A 59 -7.90 6.27 -2.91
CA ASN A 59 -7.53 7.58 -2.34
C ASN A 59 -6.19 8.09 -2.89
N ASN A 60 -5.93 7.78 -4.17
CA ASN A 60 -4.73 8.24 -4.86
C ASN A 60 -4.77 9.77 -5.00
N LYS A 61 -3.96 10.47 -4.19
CA LYS A 61 -3.77 11.92 -4.29
C LYS A 61 -3.09 12.37 -5.59
N ASN A 62 -2.56 11.46 -6.39
CA ASN A 62 -2.09 11.73 -7.76
C ASN A 62 -3.22 11.67 -8.81
N ASP A 63 -4.45 11.37 -8.39
CA ASP A 63 -5.60 11.41 -9.29
C ASP A 63 -6.16 12.84 -9.36
N GLU A 64 -6.10 13.45 -10.55
CA GLU A 64 -6.56 14.82 -10.81
C GLU A 64 -8.04 15.03 -10.42
N ALA A 65 -8.81 13.95 -10.37
CA ALA A 65 -10.22 13.94 -9.98
C ALA A 65 -10.43 14.29 -8.48
N THR A 66 -9.50 13.92 -7.60
CA THR A 66 -9.62 14.15 -6.15
C THR A 66 -9.16 15.56 -5.74
N ASN A 67 -8.30 16.19 -6.55
CA ASN A 67 -7.76 17.55 -6.32
C ASN A 67 -8.60 18.67 -6.95
N LYS A 68 -9.74 18.37 -7.59
CA LYS A 68 -10.72 19.38 -7.96
C LYS A 68 -11.65 19.69 -6.79
N LYS A 69 -11.19 20.56 -5.89
CA LYS A 69 -12.06 21.40 -5.06
C LYS A 69 -11.60 22.84 -5.11
#